data_AF-A0A7Y2ZZA9-F1
#
_entry.id   AF-A0A7Y2ZZA9-F1
#
_cell.length_a   1.000
_cell.length_b   1.000
_cell.length_c   1.000
_cell.angle_alpha   90.00
_cell.angle_beta   90.00
_cell.angle_gamma   90.00
#
_symmetry.space_group_name_H-M   'P 1'
#
loop_
_entity.id
_entity.type
_entity.pdbx_description
1 polymer ?
#
loop_
_entity_poly.entity_id
_entity_poly.type
_entity_poly.pdbx_seq_one_letter_code
_entity_poly.pdbx_strand_id
1 'polypeptide(L)'
;VLSIGLLFTVFLFFLSETIVPITINKANTIWLKEVKKKSAVISREKNIWIKGNRSILNIKYYNPTNKTVSGITLYYFDKDFTLMRRVDAEDGFYKNKRWVFHEVMEQIRDKETGNYQVILHEQKVEKLDLLPDDLKRVIKKSEEMNFKELYLYIKNIESEGYDATIYRVDLNAKIAFPFVCIIMCLIATGISIKIKKGRTLSICITYGIGIIFLYWILYSFCLSLGYGGILPPIIASWMANLIFLCFGGLTLLNAE
;
A
#
# COMPACT_ATOMS: atom_id res chain seq x y z
N VAL A 1 15.87 16.00 -28.42
CA VAL A 1 14.60 15.66 -27.72
C VAL A 1 14.78 14.48 -26.75
N LEU A 2 15.37 13.36 -27.17
CA LEU A 2 15.59 12.20 -26.29
C LEU A 2 16.45 12.49 -25.05
N SER A 3 17.54 13.26 -25.18
CA SER A 3 18.36 13.67 -24.02
C SER A 3 17.58 14.51 -23.00
N ILE A 4 16.65 15.33 -23.49
CA ILE A 4 15.75 16.12 -22.63
C ILE A 4 14.74 15.20 -21.94
N GLY A 5 14.17 14.23 -22.68
CA GLY A 5 13.28 13.20 -22.12
C GLY A 5 13.96 12.39 -21.01
N LEU A 6 15.22 11.98 -21.21
CA LEU A 6 16.01 11.28 -20.20
C LEU A 6 16.20 12.14 -18.94
N LEU A 7 16.53 13.43 -19.11
CA LEU A 7 16.68 14.38 -18.00
C LEU A 7 15.37 14.52 -17.21
N PHE A 8 14.22 14.64 -17.89
CA PHE A 8 12.91 14.69 -17.24
C PHE A 8 12.56 13.39 -16.51
N THR A 9 12.89 12.22 -17.06
CA THR A 9 12.70 10.94 -16.39
C THR A 9 13.50 10.85 -15.09
N VAL A 10 14.79 11.20 -15.12
CA VAL A 10 15.65 11.21 -13.92
C VAL A 10 15.12 12.20 -12.89
N PHE A 11 14.72 13.39 -13.33
CA PHE A 11 14.16 14.42 -12.47
C PHE A 11 12.83 13.98 -11.83
N LEU A 12 11.94 13.37 -12.60
CA LEU A 12 10.65 12.87 -12.11
C LEU A 12 10.83 11.71 -11.12
N PHE A 13 11.78 10.80 -11.39
CA PHE A 13 12.14 9.75 -10.44
C PHE A 13 12.62 10.35 -9.11
N PHE A 14 13.52 11.34 -9.14
CA PHE A 14 14.02 11.98 -7.94
C PHE A 14 12.91 12.69 -7.15
N LEU A 15 12.01 13.39 -7.83
CA LEU A 15 10.83 14.02 -7.24
C LEU A 15 9.91 13.00 -6.58
N SER A 16 9.57 11.93 -7.30
CA SER A 16 8.69 10.86 -6.84
C SER A 16 9.27 10.07 -5.67
N GLU A 17 10.58 9.95 -5.58
CA GLU A 17 11.25 9.19 -4.52
C GLU A 17 11.49 10.01 -3.27
N THR A 18 11.86 11.29 -3.40
CA THR A 18 12.27 12.11 -2.27
C THR A 18 11.21 13.13 -1.87
N ILE A 19 10.73 13.91 -2.83
CA ILE A 19 9.93 15.11 -2.53
C ILE A 19 8.47 14.75 -2.29
N VAL A 20 7.88 13.91 -3.15
CA VAL A 20 6.47 13.53 -3.06
C VAL A 20 6.15 12.81 -1.73
N PRO A 21 6.90 11.78 -1.29
CA PRO A 21 6.57 11.06 -0.06
C PRO A 21 6.68 11.95 1.19
N ILE A 22 7.70 12.83 1.25
CA ILE A 22 7.88 13.75 2.38
C ILE A 22 6.74 14.77 2.43
N THR A 23 6.39 15.34 1.28
CA THR A 23 5.39 16.40 1.20
C THR A 23 3.99 15.86 1.45
N ILE A 24 3.65 14.72 0.86
CA ILE A 24 2.33 14.11 1.03
C ILE A 24 2.12 13.64 2.47
N ASN A 25 3.14 13.05 3.10
CA ASN A 25 3.07 12.61 4.49
C ASN A 25 2.88 13.82 5.44
N LYS A 26 3.60 14.92 5.21
CA LYS A 26 3.41 16.17 5.96
C LYS A 26 2.03 16.78 5.72
N ALA A 27 1.57 16.85 4.47
CA ALA A 27 0.27 17.40 4.11
C ALA A 27 -0.88 16.58 4.73
N ASN A 28 -0.81 15.26 4.65
CA ASN A 28 -1.80 14.37 5.27
C ASN A 28 -1.76 14.48 6.80
N THR A 29 -0.58 14.63 7.38
CA THR A 29 -0.43 14.89 8.81
C THR A 29 -1.14 16.18 9.21
N ILE A 30 -0.93 17.30 8.52
CA ILE A 30 -1.60 18.59 8.80
C ILE A 30 -3.11 18.48 8.57
N TRP A 31 -3.53 17.94 7.44
CA TRP A 31 -4.96 17.80 7.08
C TRP A 31 -5.74 16.98 8.12
N LEU A 32 -5.16 15.86 8.55
CA LEU A 32 -5.79 15.00 9.55
C LEU A 32 -5.79 15.67 10.93
N LYS A 33 -4.68 16.29 11.34
CA LYS A 33 -4.49 16.86 12.68
C LYS A 33 -5.23 18.18 12.89
N GLU A 34 -5.09 19.12 11.96
CA GLU A 34 -5.49 20.52 12.13
C GLU A 34 -6.86 20.80 11.52
N VAL A 35 -7.12 20.33 10.29
CA VAL A 35 -8.37 20.63 9.57
C VAL A 35 -9.49 19.70 10.01
N LYS A 36 -9.28 18.39 9.92
CA LYS A 36 -10.29 17.42 10.37
C LYS A 36 -10.42 17.35 11.90
N LYS A 37 -9.55 18.06 12.64
CA LYS A 37 -9.42 18.01 14.11
C LYS A 37 -9.47 16.58 14.64
N LYS A 38 -8.98 15.62 13.84
CA LYS A 38 -8.74 14.26 14.32
C LYS A 38 -7.44 14.41 15.08
N SER A 39 -7.57 14.60 16.39
CA SER A 39 -6.45 14.84 17.30
C SER A 39 -5.26 13.97 16.94
N ALA A 40 -4.10 14.61 16.89
CA ALA A 40 -2.81 14.14 16.41
C ALA A 40 -2.21 12.90 17.06
N VAL A 41 -3.00 12.18 17.85
CA VAL A 41 -2.61 11.04 18.69
C VAL A 41 -3.73 9.99 18.72
N ILE A 42 -4.65 9.95 17.75
CA ILE A 42 -5.63 8.86 17.66
C ILE A 42 -5.43 8.16 16.34
N SER A 43 -4.64 7.08 16.36
CA SER A 43 -4.91 5.93 15.49
C SER A 43 -6.33 5.49 15.82
N ARG A 44 -7.30 6.09 15.14
CA ARG A 44 -8.72 5.83 15.30
C ARG A 44 -9.11 4.75 14.32
N GLU A 45 -8.26 3.74 14.15
CA GLU A 45 -8.76 2.45 13.71
C GLU A 45 -9.52 1.88 14.90
N LYS A 46 -10.83 2.15 14.92
CA LYS A 46 -11.73 1.26 15.62
C LYS A 46 -11.58 -0.10 14.93
N ASN A 47 -11.30 -1.15 15.69
CA ASN A 47 -11.06 -2.50 15.19
C ASN A 47 -9.74 -2.64 14.40
N ILE A 48 -8.62 -2.52 15.11
CA ILE A 48 -7.30 -2.93 14.61
C ILE A 48 -7.28 -4.45 14.55
N TRP A 49 -7.00 -5.01 13.38
CA TRP A 49 -6.81 -6.45 13.20
C TRP A 49 -5.34 -6.74 12.86
N ILE A 50 -4.72 -7.58 13.67
CA ILE A 50 -3.33 -8.01 13.52
C ILE A 50 -3.35 -9.53 13.48
N LYS A 51 -2.66 -10.15 12.52
CA LYS A 51 -2.51 -11.61 12.52
C LYS A 51 -1.08 -11.96 12.89
N GLY A 52 -0.93 -12.92 13.77
CA GLY A 52 0.34 -13.56 14.08
C GLY A 52 0.41 -14.96 13.50
N ASN A 53 1.41 -15.72 13.93
CA ASN A 53 1.59 -17.12 13.54
C ASN A 53 0.46 -17.99 14.12
N ARG A 54 -0.51 -18.37 13.27
CA ARG A 54 -1.74 -19.09 13.64
C ARG A 54 -2.57 -18.39 14.72
N SER A 55 -2.48 -17.07 14.78
CA SER A 55 -3.30 -16.28 15.69
C SER A 55 -3.85 -15.03 15.01
N ILE A 56 -5.04 -14.59 15.40
CA ILE A 56 -5.62 -13.33 14.96
C ILE A 56 -5.96 -12.52 16.21
N LEU A 57 -5.51 -11.28 16.26
CA LEU A 57 -5.73 -10.32 17.32
C LEU A 57 -6.62 -9.20 16.78
N ASN A 58 -7.73 -8.96 17.45
CA ASN A 58 -8.57 -7.79 17.27
C ASN A 58 -8.41 -6.87 18.48
N ILE A 59 -8.27 -5.57 18.24
CA ILE A 59 -8.27 -4.54 19.26
C ILE A 59 -9.30 -3.48 18.85
N LYS A 60 -10.37 -3.33 19.63
CA LYS A 60 -11.41 -2.33 19.34
C LYS A 60 -10.88 -0.91 19.48
N TYR A 61 -10.02 -0.65 20.46
CA TYR A 61 -9.46 0.68 20.70
C TYR A 61 -8.06 0.62 21.33
N TYR A 62 -7.17 1.51 20.89
CA TYR A 62 -5.85 1.69 21.49
C TYR A 62 -5.67 3.15 21.93
N ASN A 63 -5.25 3.34 23.18
CA ASN A 63 -4.89 4.63 23.76
C ASN A 63 -3.35 4.80 23.79
N PRO A 64 -2.76 5.60 22.88
CA PRO A 64 -1.32 5.79 22.81
C PRO A 64 -0.73 6.67 23.92
N THR A 65 -1.52 7.48 24.64
CA THR A 65 -1.05 8.30 25.77
C THR A 65 -0.70 7.42 26.95
N ASN A 66 -1.58 6.48 27.28
CA ASN A 66 -1.44 5.61 28.45
C ASN A 66 -0.90 4.21 28.07
N LYS A 67 -0.67 3.94 26.78
CA LYS A 67 -0.29 2.63 26.22
C LYS A 67 -1.25 1.52 26.65
N THR A 68 -2.54 1.81 26.69
CA THR A 68 -3.60 0.87 27.02
C THR A 68 -4.39 0.46 25.78
N VAL A 69 -4.87 -0.78 25.74
CA VAL A 69 -5.77 -1.33 24.73
C VAL A 69 -7.10 -1.64 25.38
N SER A 70 -8.19 -1.54 24.63
CA SER A 70 -9.55 -1.85 25.08
C SER A 70 -10.28 -2.69 24.03
N GLY A 71 -11.09 -3.64 24.50
CA GLY A 71 -11.83 -4.59 23.70
C GLY A 71 -10.92 -5.46 22.85
N ILE A 72 -10.21 -6.37 23.48
CA ILE A 72 -9.21 -7.23 22.86
C ILE A 72 -9.81 -8.61 22.63
N THR A 73 -9.64 -9.17 21.43
CA THR A 73 -9.98 -10.57 21.16
C THR A 73 -8.83 -11.24 20.44
N LEU A 74 -8.27 -12.29 21.03
CA LEU A 74 -7.28 -13.17 20.41
C LEU A 74 -7.95 -14.46 20.00
N TYR A 75 -7.66 -14.90 18.78
CA TYR A 75 -8.03 -16.20 18.24
C TYR A 75 -6.75 -16.98 17.98
N TYR A 76 -6.71 -18.24 18.37
CA TYR A 76 -5.62 -19.17 18.10
C TYR A 76 -6.16 -20.38 17.33
N PHE A 77 -5.47 -20.75 16.27
CA PHE A 77 -5.91 -21.77 15.31
C PHE A 77 -4.93 -22.95 15.26
N ASP A 78 -5.45 -24.14 14.95
CA ASP A 78 -4.61 -25.30 14.60
C ASP A 78 -4.10 -25.22 13.15
N LYS A 79 -3.32 -26.22 12.72
CA LYS A 79 -2.79 -26.39 11.35
C LYS A 79 -3.90 -26.37 10.29
N ASP A 80 -5.06 -26.92 10.62
CA ASP A 80 -6.23 -27.00 9.72
C ASP A 80 -7.14 -25.77 9.84
N PHE A 81 -6.62 -24.65 10.36
CA PHE A 81 -7.35 -23.39 10.54
C PHE A 81 -8.60 -23.49 11.44
N THR A 82 -8.68 -24.52 12.28
CA THR A 82 -9.76 -24.70 13.24
C THR A 82 -9.48 -23.92 14.51
N LEU A 83 -10.48 -23.19 15.04
CA LEU A 83 -10.33 -22.39 16.27
C LEU A 83 -10.10 -23.31 17.47
N MET A 84 -8.95 -23.16 18.13
CA MET A 84 -8.54 -23.95 19.29
C MET A 84 -8.70 -23.20 20.60
N ARG A 85 -8.41 -21.90 20.59
CA ARG A 85 -8.46 -21.06 21.78
C ARG A 85 -8.85 -19.64 21.40
N ARG A 86 -9.78 -19.06 22.14
CA ARG A 86 -10.18 -17.65 22.03
C ARG A 86 -9.99 -16.98 23.38
N VAL A 87 -9.45 -15.77 23.38
CA VAL A 87 -9.24 -14.96 24.58
C VAL A 87 -9.86 -13.60 24.33
N ASP A 88 -10.93 -13.28 25.02
CA ASP A 88 -11.54 -11.95 25.03
C ASP A 88 -11.11 -11.23 26.32
N ALA A 89 -10.74 -9.96 26.23
CA ALA A 89 -10.39 -9.12 27.37
C ALA A 89 -11.02 -7.73 27.22
N GLU A 90 -11.47 -7.15 28.33
CA GLU A 90 -12.06 -5.81 28.31
C GLU A 90 -10.98 -4.75 28.12
N ASP A 91 -9.89 -4.84 28.88
CA ASP A 91 -8.79 -3.88 28.82
C ASP A 91 -7.43 -4.56 28.94
N GLY A 92 -6.38 -3.86 28.49
CA GLY A 92 -5.01 -4.31 28.65
C GLY A 92 -4.01 -3.18 28.70
N PHE A 93 -2.88 -3.42 29.34
CA PHE A 93 -1.77 -2.48 29.42
C PHE A 93 -0.44 -3.20 29.22
N TYR A 94 0.53 -2.48 28.67
CA TYR A 94 1.85 -3.02 28.42
C TYR A 94 2.80 -2.68 29.58
N LYS A 95 3.23 -3.69 30.34
CA LYS A 95 4.16 -3.54 31.49
C LYS A 95 5.24 -4.61 31.45
N ASN A 96 6.48 -4.24 31.75
CA ASN A 96 7.63 -5.18 31.82
C ASN A 96 7.78 -6.06 30.57
N LYS A 97 7.66 -5.46 29.38
CA LYS A 97 7.72 -6.13 28.06
C LYS A 97 6.65 -7.20 27.82
N ARG A 98 5.54 -7.17 28.56
CA ARG A 98 4.42 -8.11 28.42
C ARG A 98 3.08 -7.38 28.41
N TRP A 99 2.11 -7.94 27.69
CA TRP A 99 0.73 -7.47 27.74
C TRP A 99 0.03 -8.11 28.92
N VAL A 100 -0.58 -7.27 29.74
CA VAL A 100 -1.39 -7.68 30.89
C VAL A 100 -2.82 -7.28 30.58
N PHE A 101 -3.69 -8.29 30.49
CA PHE A 101 -5.11 -8.13 30.20
C PHE A 101 -5.93 -8.25 31.48
N HIS A 102 -7.01 -7.48 31.57
CA HIS A 102 -7.99 -7.50 32.64
C HIS A 102 -9.33 -8.01 32.13
N GLU A 103 -10.08 -8.66 33.04
CA GLU A 103 -11.39 -9.25 32.77
C GLU A 103 -11.36 -10.16 31.55
N VAL A 104 -10.58 -11.22 31.66
CA VAL A 104 -10.25 -12.10 30.55
C VAL A 104 -11.19 -13.31 30.54
N MET A 105 -11.94 -13.45 29.46
CA MET A 105 -12.70 -14.65 29.14
C MET A 105 -11.93 -15.50 28.14
N GLU A 106 -11.55 -16.69 28.56
CA GLU A 106 -10.82 -17.65 27.74
C GLU A 106 -11.72 -18.83 27.39
N GLN A 107 -11.81 -19.13 26.10
CA GLN A 107 -12.54 -20.28 25.57
C GLN A 107 -11.53 -21.24 24.95
N ILE A 108 -11.45 -22.47 25.47
CA ILE A 108 -10.53 -23.50 24.96
C ILE A 108 -11.38 -24.64 24.41
N ARG A 109 -11.08 -25.05 23.18
CA ARG A 109 -11.72 -26.20 22.56
C ARG A 109 -11.10 -27.49 23.08
N ASP A 110 -11.95 -28.35 23.62
CA ASP A 110 -11.59 -29.70 24.02
C ASP A 110 -11.39 -30.57 22.77
N LYS A 111 -10.25 -31.27 22.68
CA LYS A 111 -9.88 -32.08 21.52
C LYS A 111 -10.69 -33.38 21.43
N GLU A 112 -11.21 -33.88 22.54
CA GLU A 112 -11.89 -35.18 22.60
C GLU A 112 -13.40 -35.04 22.39
N THR A 113 -14.01 -34.01 23.00
CA THR A 113 -15.46 -33.80 22.94
C THR A 113 -15.89 -32.76 21.92
N GLY A 114 -14.96 -31.91 21.44
CA GLY A 114 -15.26 -30.79 20.55
C GLY A 114 -15.99 -29.63 21.24
N ASN A 115 -16.29 -29.74 22.54
CA ASN A 115 -16.92 -28.70 23.34
C ASN A 115 -15.94 -27.57 23.70
N TYR A 116 -16.47 -26.40 24.02
CA TYR A 116 -15.68 -25.27 24.49
C TYR A 116 -15.79 -25.14 26.01
N GLN A 117 -14.64 -25.14 26.69
CA GLN A 117 -14.55 -24.80 28.10
C GLN A 117 -14.29 -23.31 28.24
N VAL A 118 -15.05 -22.64 29.11
CA VAL A 118 -14.91 -21.21 29.38
C VAL A 118 -14.26 -21.01 30.75
N ILE A 119 -13.18 -20.25 30.78
CA ILE A 119 -12.42 -19.92 31.98
C ILE A 119 -12.36 -18.40 32.10
N LEU A 120 -12.74 -17.87 33.26
CA LEU A 120 -12.68 -16.45 33.57
C LEU A 120 -11.44 -16.17 34.42
N HIS A 121 -10.68 -15.15 34.05
CA HIS A 121 -9.51 -14.68 34.79
C HIS A 121 -9.66 -13.18 35.06
N GLU A 122 -9.43 -12.73 36.30
CA GLU A 122 -9.42 -11.29 36.59
C GLU A 122 -8.27 -10.57 35.89
N GLN A 123 -7.10 -11.22 35.84
CA GLN A 123 -5.91 -10.70 35.17
C GLN A 123 -5.13 -11.84 34.54
N LYS A 124 -4.70 -11.66 33.28
CA LYS A 124 -3.87 -12.64 32.57
C LYS A 124 -2.76 -11.95 31.80
N VAL A 125 -1.55 -12.52 31.91
CA VAL A 125 -0.40 -12.10 31.11
C VAL A 125 -0.34 -12.98 29.88
N GLU A 126 -0.45 -12.38 28.70
CA GLU A 126 -0.32 -13.10 27.44
C GLU A 126 0.97 -12.69 26.73
N LYS A 127 1.68 -13.67 26.18
CA LYS A 127 2.88 -13.42 25.40
C LYS A 127 2.48 -13.10 23.96
N LEU A 128 2.31 -11.81 23.69
CA LEU A 128 2.12 -11.27 22.35
C LEU A 128 3.45 -10.67 21.87
N ASP A 129 3.91 -11.07 20.69
CA ASP A 129 5.06 -10.48 19.99
C ASP A 129 4.67 -9.15 19.32
N LEU A 130 3.94 -8.30 20.04
CA LEU A 130 3.44 -7.01 19.57
C LEU A 130 3.92 -5.90 20.50
N LEU A 131 4.64 -4.91 19.99
CA LEU A 131 5.05 -3.75 20.77
C LEU A 131 3.99 -2.65 20.69
N PRO A 132 3.78 -1.85 21.75
CA PRO A 132 2.88 -0.70 21.69
C PRO A 132 3.22 0.32 20.60
N ASP A 133 4.49 0.41 20.21
CA ASP A 133 4.92 1.29 19.13
C ASP A 133 4.54 0.75 17.73
N ASP A 134 4.27 -0.55 17.59
CA ASP A 134 3.73 -1.13 16.36
C ASP A 134 2.26 -0.72 16.16
N LEU A 135 1.49 -0.61 17.26
CA LEU A 135 0.10 -0.12 17.27
C LEU A 135 -0.04 1.37 16.92
N LYS A 136 1.05 2.14 17.00
CA LYS A 136 1.10 3.55 16.61
C LYS A 136 1.32 3.76 15.12
N ARG A 137 1.67 2.71 14.37
CA ARG A 137 1.87 2.83 12.93
C ARG A 137 0.53 3.05 12.26
N VAL A 138 0.23 4.30 11.94
CA VAL A 138 -0.73 4.63 10.89
C VAL A 138 -0.23 3.90 9.64
N ILE A 139 -1.06 3.00 9.10
CA ILE A 139 -0.76 2.34 7.82
C ILE A 139 -0.66 3.47 6.79
N LYS A 140 0.58 3.88 6.48
CA LYS A 140 0.85 4.80 5.38
C LYS A 140 0.34 4.12 4.12
N LYS A 141 -0.29 4.88 3.22
CA LYS A 141 -0.57 4.36 1.89
C LYS A 141 0.75 4.08 1.17
N SER A 142 0.76 3.11 0.25
CA SER A 142 1.91 2.79 -0.60
C SER A 142 2.45 4.03 -1.35
N GLU A 143 1.55 4.93 -1.75
CA GLU A 143 1.82 6.21 -2.41
C GLU A 143 2.65 7.19 -1.54
N GLU A 144 2.59 7.04 -0.20
CA GLU A 144 3.30 7.87 0.77
C GLU A 144 4.63 7.26 1.22
N MET A 145 4.94 6.04 0.75
CA MET A 145 6.20 5.36 1.04
C MET A 145 7.22 5.65 -0.05
N ASN A 146 8.49 5.81 0.36
CA ASN A 146 9.59 5.74 -0.60
C ASN A 146 9.81 4.28 -1.07
N PHE A 147 10.65 4.08 -2.07
CA PHE A 147 10.90 2.76 -2.64
C PHE A 147 11.41 1.75 -1.61
N LYS A 148 12.34 2.17 -0.74
CA LYS A 148 12.93 1.29 0.29
C LYS A 148 11.90 0.92 1.36
N GLU A 149 11.10 1.87 1.82
CA GLU A 149 10.01 1.67 2.77
C GLU A 149 8.99 0.67 2.20
N LEU A 150 8.56 0.88 0.95
CA LEU A 150 7.59 0.00 0.29
C LEU A 150 8.16 -1.42 0.08
N TYR A 151 9.43 -1.54 -0.32
CA TYR A 151 10.08 -2.84 -0.49
C TYR A 151 10.19 -3.62 0.83
N LEU A 152 10.61 -2.97 1.92
CA LEU A 152 10.67 -3.59 3.25
C LEU A 152 9.28 -3.97 3.74
N TYR A 153 8.28 -3.13 3.47
CA TYR A 153 6.89 -3.40 3.84
C TYR A 153 6.35 -4.64 3.12
N ILE A 154 6.58 -4.78 1.81
CA ILE A 154 6.23 -5.99 1.05
C ILE A 154 6.89 -7.23 1.65
N LYS A 155 8.20 -7.17 1.93
CA LYS A 155 8.93 -8.31 2.50
C LYS A 155 8.35 -8.76 3.85
N ASN A 156 7.94 -7.82 4.70
CA ASN A 156 7.33 -8.14 5.98
C ASN A 156 5.97 -8.84 5.80
N ILE A 157 5.09 -8.28 4.95
CA ILE A 157 3.78 -8.88 4.65
C ILE A 157 3.94 -10.31 4.11
N GLU A 158 4.87 -10.52 3.19
CA GLU A 158 5.09 -11.83 2.59
C GLU A 158 5.72 -12.83 3.56
N SER A 159 6.60 -12.39 4.45
CA SER A 159 7.16 -13.24 5.51
C SER A 159 6.11 -13.72 6.51
N GLU A 160 5.01 -12.97 6.64
CA GLU A 160 3.83 -13.33 7.43
C GLU A 160 2.85 -14.24 6.67
N GLY A 161 3.17 -14.59 5.41
CA GLY A 161 2.38 -15.50 4.57
C GLY A 161 1.17 -14.86 3.90
N TYR A 162 1.18 -13.54 3.73
CA TYR A 162 0.09 -12.79 3.12
C TYR A 162 0.36 -12.36 1.69
N ASP A 163 -0.74 -12.11 0.98
CA ASP A 163 -0.69 -11.57 -0.38
C ASP A 163 -0.35 -10.08 -0.37
N ALA A 164 0.81 -9.74 -0.93
CA ALA A 164 1.29 -8.38 -1.12
C ALA A 164 1.15 -7.90 -2.58
N THR A 165 0.30 -8.54 -3.40
CA THR A 165 0.17 -8.26 -4.84
C THR A 165 -0.05 -6.78 -5.16
N ILE A 166 -0.96 -6.11 -4.46
CA ILE A 166 -1.24 -4.68 -4.67
C ILE A 166 0.03 -3.84 -4.45
N TYR A 167 0.74 -4.08 -3.34
CA TYR A 167 1.98 -3.37 -3.02
C TYR A 167 3.10 -3.67 -4.00
N ARG A 168 3.18 -4.90 -4.53
CA ARG A 168 4.12 -5.25 -5.61
C ARG A 168 3.79 -4.51 -6.90
N VAL A 169 2.52 -4.35 -7.25
CA VAL A 169 2.09 -3.57 -8.42
C VAL A 169 2.54 -2.12 -8.25
N ASP A 170 2.28 -1.52 -7.08
CA ASP A 170 2.68 -0.15 -6.77
C ASP A 170 4.21 0.05 -6.81
N LEU A 171 4.98 -0.90 -6.28
CA LEU A 171 6.44 -0.85 -6.31
C LEU A 171 6.96 -0.79 -7.75
N ASN A 172 6.43 -1.64 -8.63
CA ASN A 172 6.82 -1.66 -10.04
C ASN A 172 6.29 -0.43 -10.79
N ALA A 173 5.07 0.02 -10.49
CA ALA A 173 4.49 1.24 -11.04
C ALA A 173 5.34 2.48 -10.73
N LYS A 174 5.92 2.54 -9.51
CA LYS A 174 6.81 3.64 -9.08
C LYS A 174 8.09 3.73 -9.95
N ILE A 175 8.60 2.59 -10.42
CA ILE A 175 9.73 2.54 -11.36
C ILE A 175 9.28 2.81 -12.80
N ALA A 176 8.13 2.27 -13.21
CA ALA A 176 7.64 2.37 -14.58
C ALA A 176 7.18 3.80 -14.94
N PHE A 177 6.57 4.52 -14.00
CA PHE A 177 5.97 5.83 -14.23
C PHE A 177 6.94 6.91 -14.78
N PRO A 178 8.18 7.05 -14.28
CA PRO A 178 9.18 7.94 -14.87
C PRO A 178 9.50 7.72 -16.35
N PHE A 179 9.39 6.50 -16.87
CA PHE A 179 9.70 6.20 -18.27
C PHE A 179 8.70 6.80 -19.26
N VAL A 180 7.52 7.20 -18.78
CA VAL A 180 6.48 7.86 -19.58
C VAL A 180 7.02 9.13 -20.23
N CYS A 181 7.91 9.88 -19.57
CA CYS A 181 8.48 11.10 -20.14
C CYS A 181 9.23 10.84 -21.45
N ILE A 182 10.09 9.82 -21.48
CA ILE A 182 10.84 9.44 -22.69
C ILE A 182 9.91 8.95 -23.78
N ILE A 183 8.93 8.10 -23.44
CA ILE A 183 7.98 7.53 -24.39
C ILE A 183 7.14 8.64 -25.05
N MET A 184 6.64 9.59 -24.25
CA MET A 184 5.88 10.72 -24.75
C MET A 184 6.73 11.65 -25.61
N CYS A 185 8.00 11.88 -25.24
CA CYS A 185 8.95 12.62 -26.09
C CYS A 185 9.18 11.92 -27.44
N LEU A 186 9.27 10.59 -27.47
CA LEU A 186 9.45 9.81 -28.69
C LEU A 186 8.24 9.96 -29.61
N ILE A 187 7.04 9.76 -29.08
CA ILE A 187 5.78 9.90 -29.82
C ILE A 187 5.62 11.33 -30.34
N ALA A 188 5.87 12.33 -29.49
CA ALA A 188 5.79 13.74 -29.88
C ALA A 188 6.76 14.07 -31.02
N THR A 189 7.96 13.48 -31.01
CA THR A 189 8.96 13.66 -32.08
C THR A 189 8.46 13.06 -33.40
N GLY A 190 8.00 11.80 -33.39
CA GLY A 190 7.47 11.14 -34.60
C GLY A 190 6.28 11.89 -35.21
N ILE A 191 5.37 12.36 -34.37
CA ILE A 191 4.23 13.17 -34.82
C ILE A 191 4.68 14.52 -35.37
N SER A 192 5.64 15.18 -34.73
CA SER A 192 6.15 16.50 -35.16
C SER A 192 6.80 16.45 -36.53
N ILE A 193 7.55 15.39 -36.84
CA ILE A 193 8.17 15.20 -38.17
C ILE A 193 7.11 15.01 -39.26
N LYS A 194 6.05 14.25 -38.96
CA LYS A 194 4.97 13.95 -39.92
C LYS A 194 4.03 15.13 -40.18
N ILE A 195 3.93 16.08 -39.27
CA ILE A 195 3.09 17.27 -39.43
C ILE A 195 3.76 18.26 -40.38
N LYS A 196 3.27 18.33 -41.63
CA LYS A 196 3.71 19.30 -42.64
C LYS A 196 3.59 20.75 -42.12
N LYS A 197 4.55 21.61 -42.48
CA LYS A 197 4.50 23.07 -42.28
C LYS A 197 3.14 23.60 -42.79
N GLY A 198 2.29 24.09 -41.89
CA GLY A 198 0.99 24.69 -42.24
C GLY A 198 -0.21 24.21 -41.41
N ARG A 199 -0.11 23.15 -40.61
CA ARG A 199 -1.17 22.81 -39.63
C ARG A 199 -1.15 23.76 -38.44
N THR A 200 -2.33 24.18 -38.01
CA THR A 200 -2.55 25.07 -36.86
C THR A 200 -2.02 24.42 -35.58
N LEU A 201 -1.32 25.19 -34.74
CA LEU A 201 -0.79 24.77 -33.43
C LEU A 201 -1.83 24.03 -32.58
N SER A 202 -3.10 24.44 -32.68
CA SER A 202 -4.24 23.82 -31.98
C SER A 202 -4.41 22.34 -32.28
N ILE A 203 -4.13 21.90 -33.51
CA ILE A 203 -4.26 20.50 -33.91
C ILE A 203 -3.22 19.64 -33.20
N CYS A 204 -1.97 20.12 -33.09
CA CYS A 204 -0.90 19.44 -32.37
C CYS A 204 -1.24 19.29 -30.88
N ILE A 205 -1.79 20.33 -30.27
CA ILE A 205 -2.19 20.34 -28.86
C ILE A 205 -3.31 19.30 -28.63
N THR A 206 -4.35 19.29 -29.48
CA THR A 206 -5.45 18.33 -29.36
C THR A 206 -4.97 16.88 -29.48
N TYR A 207 -4.08 16.57 -30.43
CA TYR A 207 -3.49 15.24 -30.54
C TYR A 207 -2.65 14.88 -29.31
N GLY A 208 -1.84 15.81 -28.80
CA GLY A 208 -1.03 15.59 -27.61
C GLY A 208 -1.88 15.26 -26.39
N ILE A 209 -2.92 16.05 -26.12
CA ILE A 209 -3.86 15.80 -25.02
C ILE A 209 -4.57 14.46 -25.21
N GLY A 210 -5.03 14.15 -26.42
CA GLY A 210 -5.70 12.87 -26.71
C GLY A 210 -4.80 11.66 -26.46
N ILE A 211 -3.53 11.73 -26.84
CA ILE A 211 -2.55 10.65 -26.63
C ILE A 211 -2.23 10.48 -25.14
N ILE A 212 -2.03 11.57 -24.41
CA ILE A 212 -1.77 11.53 -22.97
C ILE A 212 -2.98 10.94 -22.23
N PHE A 213 -4.20 11.34 -22.61
CA PHE A 213 -5.42 10.82 -22.01
C PHE A 213 -5.60 9.33 -22.30
N LEU A 214 -5.37 8.90 -23.54
CA LEU A 214 -5.41 7.48 -23.92
C LEU A 214 -4.38 6.65 -23.15
N TYR A 215 -3.17 7.20 -22.99
CA TYR A 215 -2.12 6.58 -22.17
C TYR A 215 -2.60 6.40 -20.73
N TRP A 216 -3.17 7.45 -20.13
CA TRP A 216 -3.66 7.39 -18.76
C TRP A 216 -4.72 6.31 -18.57
N ILE A 217 -5.71 6.24 -19.48
CA ILE A 217 -6.75 5.21 -19.45
C ILE A 217 -6.13 3.81 -19.51
N LEU A 218 -5.25 3.57 -20.48
CA LEU A 218 -4.63 2.25 -20.65
C LEU A 218 -3.76 1.88 -19.45
N TYR A 219 -2.98 2.83 -18.93
CA TYR A 219 -2.16 2.65 -17.74
C TYR A 219 -3.00 2.31 -16.51
N SER A 220 -4.06 3.07 -16.23
CA SER A 220 -4.97 2.78 -15.11
C SER A 220 -5.70 1.44 -15.26
N PHE A 221 -6.06 1.07 -16.50
CA PHE A 221 -6.69 -0.21 -16.79
C PHE A 221 -5.73 -1.38 -16.52
N CYS A 222 -4.49 -1.30 -17.01
CA CYS A 222 -3.47 -2.32 -16.76
C CYS A 222 -3.12 -2.46 -15.27
N LEU A 223 -3.02 -1.34 -14.53
CA LEU A 223 -2.81 -1.38 -13.08
C LEU A 223 -3.99 -2.05 -12.36
N SER A 224 -5.22 -1.74 -12.75
CA SER A 224 -6.42 -2.36 -12.16
C SER A 224 -6.43 -3.88 -12.34
N LEU A 225 -6.01 -4.37 -13.51
CA LEU A 225 -5.83 -5.82 -13.76
C LEU A 225 -4.72 -6.42 -12.90
N GLY A 226 -3.64 -5.66 -12.64
CA GLY A 226 -2.58 -6.06 -11.71
C GLY A 226 -3.07 -6.15 -10.27
N TYR A 227 -3.84 -5.16 -9.81
CA TYR A 227 -4.44 -5.18 -8.48
C TYR A 227 -5.43 -6.33 -8.29
N GLY A 228 -6.13 -6.73 -9.36
CA GLY A 228 -7.01 -7.90 -9.36
C GLY A 228 -6.27 -9.25 -9.46
N GLY A 229 -4.95 -9.28 -9.54
CA GLY A 229 -4.16 -10.51 -9.67
C GLY A 229 -4.27 -11.21 -11.03
N ILE A 230 -4.93 -10.58 -12.01
CA ILE A 230 -5.09 -11.13 -13.37
C ILE A 230 -3.77 -11.06 -14.14
N LEU A 231 -3.02 -9.97 -13.94
CA LEU A 231 -1.71 -9.76 -14.54
C LEU A 231 -0.62 -9.78 -13.47
N PRO A 232 0.56 -10.36 -13.75
CA PRO A 232 1.72 -10.23 -12.88
C PRO A 232 2.08 -8.76 -12.63
N PRO A 233 2.52 -8.37 -11.42
CA PRO A 233 2.78 -6.99 -11.05
C PRO A 233 3.73 -6.22 -12.00
N ILE A 234 4.75 -6.91 -12.51
CA ILE A 234 5.71 -6.34 -13.47
C ILE A 234 5.01 -6.05 -14.81
N ILE A 235 4.19 -6.98 -15.30
CA ILE A 235 3.51 -6.82 -16.58
C ILE A 235 2.45 -5.71 -16.46
N ALA A 236 1.66 -5.71 -15.39
CA ALA A 236 0.60 -4.73 -15.16
C ALA A 236 1.11 -3.27 -15.18
N SER A 237 2.28 -3.02 -14.59
CA SER A 237 2.87 -1.68 -14.51
C SER A 237 3.63 -1.25 -15.78
N TRP A 238 4.18 -2.19 -16.55
CA TRP A 238 4.96 -1.88 -17.75
C TRP A 238 4.17 -2.00 -19.06
N MET A 239 3.01 -2.66 -19.07
CA MET A 239 2.26 -2.94 -20.30
C MET A 239 1.95 -1.67 -21.11
N ALA A 240 1.39 -0.65 -20.48
CA ALA A 240 1.06 0.60 -21.16
C ALA A 240 2.32 1.29 -21.72
N ASN A 241 3.43 1.28 -20.97
CA ASN A 241 4.70 1.80 -21.45
C ASN A 241 5.19 1.09 -22.71
N LEU A 242 5.13 -0.25 -22.73
CA LEU A 242 5.56 -1.04 -23.89
C LEU A 242 4.69 -0.78 -25.13
N ILE A 243 3.37 -0.72 -24.95
CA ILE A 243 2.43 -0.45 -26.06
C ILE A 243 2.72 0.93 -26.67
N PHE A 244 2.88 1.95 -25.85
CA PHE A 244 3.16 3.31 -26.31
C PHE A 244 4.60 3.48 -26.83
N LEU A 245 5.57 2.72 -26.31
CA LEU A 245 6.92 2.66 -26.86
C LEU A 245 6.92 2.09 -28.28
N CYS A 246 6.22 0.96 -28.50
CA CYS A 246 6.04 0.38 -29.84
C CYS A 246 5.33 1.34 -30.78
N PHE A 247 4.27 2.01 -30.32
CA PHE A 247 3.57 3.03 -31.09
C PHE A 247 4.48 4.21 -31.46
N GLY A 248 5.29 4.71 -30.51
CA GLY A 248 6.27 5.76 -30.75
C GLY A 248 7.34 5.34 -31.75
N GLY A 249 7.86 4.11 -31.66
CA GLY A 249 8.81 3.56 -32.62
C GLY A 249 8.22 3.46 -34.04
N LEU A 250 7.00 2.96 -34.17
CA LEU A 250 6.30 2.86 -35.46
C LEU A 250 6.01 4.24 -36.08
N THR A 251 5.64 5.24 -35.27
CA THR A 251 5.40 6.59 -35.81
C THR A 251 6.68 7.24 -36.30
N LEU A 252 7.83 6.93 -35.69
CA LEU A 252 9.14 7.43 -36.11
C LEU A 252 9.65 6.73 -37.37
N LEU A 253 9.50 5.40 -37.47
CA LEU A 253 9.86 4.63 -38.68
C LEU A 253 9.02 5.03 -39.91
N ASN A 254 7.75 5.36 -39.72
CA ASN A 254 6.88 5.84 -40.81
C ASN A 254 7.02 7.35 -41.09
N ALA A 255 7.94 8.04 -40.40
CA ALA A 255 8.21 9.46 -40.60
C ALA A 255 9.49 9.73 -41.40
N GLU A 256 10.38 8.74 -41.51
CA GLU A 256 11.39 8.67 -42.58
C GLU A 256 10.75 8.25 -43.92
#